data_AF-H0ESQ1-F1
#
_entry.id   AF-H0ESQ1-F1
#
_cell.length_a   1.000
_cell.length_b   1.000
_cell.length_c   1.000
_cell.angle_alpha   90.00
_cell.angle_beta   90.00
_cell.angle_gamma   90.00
#
_symmetry.space_group_name_H-M   'P 1'
#
loop_
_entity.id
_entity.type
_entity.pdbx_description
1 polymer ?
#
loop_
_entity_poly.entity_id
_entity_poly.type
_entity_poly.pdbx_seq_one_letter_code
_entity_poly.pdbx_strand_id
1 'polypeptide(L)'
;MKYVQDSENISRAFEPFTLLGLLANYNKFEFQNPYRLRLDDFVNEGTIQKIIRSVGSTCATSRGRYIAIQEDLPEGWSISTTLSMIGLGSVAPGAKTAKPTIDPEAAKEMFARLRLDVDLYILCVGIILRLISHLSRSRTRLVYHWAELFRSLLSLVRFLTTYTADLKNLNHIDTLLDDLVNLIALSLSAGEAFLLNPAAYDDLFYKLIETGEILVKFRDSYELGKRPNNSIGTLISVTEHYKELLANGSQGRRGKHLTNIQVAGVIKQGYETLSIQAKEGLDGWEKYREADERVFLKKIARAAVADVKTLLVDG
;
A
#
# COMPACT_ATOMS: atom_id res chain seq x y z
N MET A 1 23.07 4.78 -19.52
CA MET A 1 23.04 3.35 -19.14
C MET A 1 24.40 2.75 -18.86
N LYS A 2 25.47 3.14 -19.58
CA LYS A 2 26.85 2.68 -19.30
C LYS A 2 27.25 2.75 -17.81
N TYR A 3 26.96 3.86 -17.12
CA TYR A 3 27.24 3.96 -15.66
C TYR A 3 26.53 2.90 -14.81
N VAL A 4 25.26 2.57 -15.11
CA VAL A 4 24.51 1.52 -14.39
C VAL A 4 25.05 0.12 -14.75
N GLN A 5 25.41 -0.05 -16.03
CA GLN A 5 25.98 -1.30 -16.54
C GLN A 5 27.36 -1.57 -15.94
N ASP A 6 28.21 -0.56 -15.83
CA ASP A 6 29.59 -0.65 -15.35
C ASP A 6 29.67 -0.56 -13.81
N SER A 7 28.58 -0.17 -13.14
CA SER A 7 28.53 -0.17 -11.67
C SER A 7 28.60 -1.60 -11.13
N GLU A 8 29.61 -1.85 -10.30
CA GLU A 8 29.77 -3.09 -9.52
C GLU A 8 28.80 -3.14 -8.34
N ASN A 9 28.39 -1.97 -7.81
CA ASN A 9 27.47 -1.87 -6.69
C ASN A 9 26.03 -1.65 -7.17
N ILE A 10 25.16 -2.58 -6.81
CA ILE A 10 23.73 -2.57 -7.15
C ILE A 10 23.02 -1.32 -6.60
N SER A 11 23.42 -0.79 -5.43
CA SER A 11 22.80 0.41 -4.84
C SER A 11 22.98 1.68 -5.68
N ARG A 12 24.09 1.80 -6.42
CA ARG A 12 24.41 2.96 -7.27
C ARG A 12 23.63 3.00 -8.59
N ALA A 13 22.85 1.96 -8.90
CA ALA A 13 22.00 1.92 -10.08
C ALA A 13 20.72 2.77 -9.94
N PHE A 14 20.28 3.04 -8.70
CA PHE A 14 18.99 3.67 -8.43
C PHE A 14 18.95 5.14 -8.84
N GLU A 15 19.87 5.97 -8.34
CA GLU A 15 19.88 7.41 -8.59
C GLU A 15 20.04 7.76 -10.09
N PRO A 16 20.95 7.13 -10.85
CA PRO A 16 21.09 7.40 -12.28
C PRO A 16 19.88 6.95 -13.10
N PHE A 17 19.20 5.88 -12.68
CA PHE A 17 17.99 5.41 -13.34
C PHE A 17 16.80 6.34 -13.06
N THR A 18 16.64 6.79 -11.81
CA THR A 18 15.64 7.80 -11.44
C THR A 18 15.84 9.09 -12.23
N LEU A 19 17.09 9.55 -12.34
CA LEU A 19 17.45 10.71 -13.18
C LEU A 19 17.10 10.48 -14.65
N LEU A 20 17.41 9.30 -15.20
CA LEU A 20 17.06 8.98 -16.59
C LEU A 20 15.54 8.98 -16.81
N GLY A 21 14.77 8.41 -15.87
CA GLY A 21 13.32 8.45 -15.90
C GLY A 21 12.76 9.87 -15.90
N LEU A 22 13.34 10.76 -15.09
CA LEU A 22 12.96 12.18 -15.06
C LEU A 22 13.27 12.89 -16.39
N LEU A 23 14.46 12.70 -16.93
CA LEU A 23 14.88 13.30 -18.20
C LEU A 23 14.09 12.77 -19.40
N ALA A 24 13.68 11.50 -19.38
CA ALA A 24 12.82 10.91 -20.40
C ALA A 24 11.37 11.41 -20.35
N ASN A 25 10.92 11.91 -19.20
CA ASN A 25 9.60 12.51 -19.04
C ASN A 25 9.61 14.04 -19.12
N TYR A 26 10.78 14.69 -19.14
CA TYR A 26 10.96 16.12 -19.38
C TYR A 26 10.92 16.42 -20.88
N ASN A 27 10.09 17.35 -21.32
CA ASN A 27 9.79 17.67 -22.71
C ASN A 27 9.44 16.42 -23.55
N LYS A 28 8.69 15.48 -22.97
CA LYS A 28 8.31 14.19 -23.56
C LYS A 28 7.59 14.32 -24.91
N PHE A 29 6.90 15.44 -25.12
CA PHE A 29 6.14 15.77 -26.34
C PHE A 29 6.89 16.71 -27.30
N GLU A 30 8.10 17.16 -26.97
CA GLU A 30 8.93 17.86 -27.95
C GLU A 30 9.49 16.86 -28.97
N PHE A 31 9.78 17.37 -30.18
CA PHE A 31 9.98 16.57 -31.38
C PHE A 31 11.12 15.54 -31.27
N GLN A 32 12.07 15.71 -30.34
CA GLN A 32 13.13 14.74 -30.06
C GLN A 32 13.57 14.78 -28.59
N ASN A 33 12.97 13.97 -27.71
CA ASN A 33 13.56 13.68 -26.40
C ASN A 33 14.54 12.48 -26.53
N PRO A 34 15.87 12.71 -26.46
CA PRO A 34 16.86 11.65 -26.66
C PRO A 34 16.90 10.62 -25.51
N TYR A 35 16.47 11.00 -24.31
CA TYR A 35 16.40 10.10 -23.16
C TYR A 35 15.22 9.14 -23.28
N ARG A 36 14.08 9.64 -23.80
CA ARG A 36 12.92 8.82 -24.11
C ARG A 36 13.21 7.81 -25.21
N LEU A 37 13.77 8.25 -26.34
CA LEU A 37 14.20 7.35 -27.42
C LEU A 37 15.13 6.25 -26.90
N ARG A 38 16.10 6.62 -26.07
CA ARG A 38 16.99 5.64 -25.45
C ARG A 38 16.35 4.70 -24.43
N LEU A 39 15.22 5.07 -23.83
CA LEU A 39 14.44 4.19 -22.96
C LEU A 39 13.48 3.31 -23.76
N ASP A 40 12.85 3.85 -24.81
CA ASP A 40 11.94 3.10 -25.69
C ASP A 40 12.70 2.00 -26.45
N ASP A 41 13.94 2.29 -26.87
CA ASP A 41 14.85 1.32 -27.51
C ASP A 41 15.65 0.48 -26.48
N PHE A 42 15.36 0.62 -25.19
CA PHE A 42 16.17 0.00 -24.14
C PHE A 42 15.85 -1.49 -23.96
N VAL A 43 16.70 -2.34 -24.55
CA VAL A 43 16.66 -3.79 -24.34
C VAL A 43 18.01 -4.25 -23.79
N ASN A 44 18.20 -4.09 -22.48
CA ASN A 44 19.39 -4.59 -21.79
C ASN A 44 19.00 -5.30 -20.49
N GLU A 45 18.77 -6.62 -20.61
CA GLU A 45 18.32 -7.50 -19.53
C GLU A 45 19.22 -7.39 -18.29
N GLY A 46 20.54 -7.39 -18.45
CA GLY A 46 21.47 -7.29 -17.31
C GLY A 46 21.31 -5.99 -16.54
N THR A 47 21.06 -4.89 -17.23
CA THR A 47 20.83 -3.59 -16.60
C THR A 47 19.43 -3.50 -15.97
N ILE A 48 18.40 -4.07 -16.61
CA ILE A 48 17.05 -4.19 -16.05
C ILE A 48 17.09 -4.99 -14.74
N GLN A 49 17.77 -6.13 -14.73
CA GLN A 49 17.95 -6.94 -13.53
C GLN A 49 18.70 -6.19 -12.43
N LYS A 50 19.75 -5.42 -12.77
CA LYS A 50 20.45 -4.56 -11.79
C LYS A 50 19.51 -3.52 -11.17
N ILE A 51 18.66 -2.88 -11.98
CA ILE A 51 17.67 -1.90 -11.48
C ILE A 51 16.67 -2.59 -10.54
N ILE A 52 16.10 -3.74 -10.94
CA ILE A 52 15.15 -4.50 -10.12
C ILE A 52 15.79 -4.88 -8.77
N ARG A 53 17.03 -5.39 -8.80
CA ARG A 53 17.76 -5.75 -7.57
C ARG A 53 18.08 -4.53 -6.71
N SER A 54 18.37 -3.38 -7.32
CA SER A 54 18.63 -2.11 -6.64
C SER A 54 17.40 -1.61 -5.89
N VAL A 55 16.28 -1.51 -6.60
CA VAL A 55 14.99 -1.15 -6.00
C VAL A 55 14.61 -2.15 -4.90
N GLY A 56 14.75 -3.46 -5.16
CA GLY A 56 14.49 -4.50 -4.18
C GLY A 56 15.34 -4.38 -2.91
N SER A 57 16.64 -4.10 -3.05
CA SER A 57 17.56 -3.89 -1.93
C SER A 57 17.22 -2.64 -1.12
N THR A 58 16.91 -1.52 -1.79
CA THR A 58 16.47 -0.29 -1.13
C THR A 58 15.17 -0.52 -0.35
N CYS A 59 14.17 -1.17 -0.97
CA CYS A 59 12.93 -1.53 -0.29
C CYS A 59 13.17 -2.45 0.92
N ALA A 60 14.02 -3.46 0.79
CA ALA A 60 14.37 -4.37 1.89
C ALA A 60 15.07 -3.63 3.03
N THR A 61 15.96 -2.69 2.71
CA THR A 61 16.67 -1.84 3.69
C THR A 61 15.69 -0.92 4.41
N SER A 62 14.82 -0.23 3.68
CA SER A 62 13.78 0.64 4.25
C SER A 62 12.83 -0.14 5.16
N ARG A 63 12.39 -1.32 4.73
CA ARG A 63 11.60 -2.25 5.57
C ARG A 63 12.37 -2.69 6.81
N GLY A 64 13.66 -3.00 6.68
CA GLY A 64 14.51 -3.38 7.81
C GLY A 64 14.62 -2.28 8.86
N ARG A 65 14.78 -1.01 8.42
CA ARG A 65 14.79 0.17 9.31
C ARG A 65 13.46 0.36 10.02
N TYR A 66 12.35 0.15 9.31
CA TYR A 66 11.02 0.19 9.91
C TYR A 66 10.85 -0.92 10.97
N ILE A 67 11.15 -2.17 10.63
CA ILE A 67 11.03 -3.33 11.54
C ILE A 67 11.91 -3.19 12.77
N ALA A 68 13.08 -2.57 12.64
CA ALA A 68 13.96 -2.29 13.77
C ALA A 68 13.32 -1.35 14.82
N ILE A 69 12.36 -0.52 14.40
CA ILE A 69 11.61 0.39 15.27
C ILE A 69 10.30 -0.27 15.71
N GLN A 70 9.54 -0.84 14.78
CA GLN A 70 8.30 -1.54 15.07
C GLN A 70 8.16 -2.76 14.17
N GLU A 71 8.27 -3.95 14.76
CA GLU A 71 7.86 -5.19 14.11
C GLU A 71 6.36 -5.39 14.33
N ASP A 72 5.58 -4.77 13.46
CA ASP A 72 4.12 -4.85 13.42
C ASP A 72 3.61 -6.06 12.62
N LEU A 73 4.49 -7.03 12.36
CA LEU A 73 4.08 -8.39 12.02
C LEU A 73 3.39 -8.98 13.27
N PRO A 74 2.06 -9.19 13.27
CA PRO A 74 1.47 -10.01 14.30
C PRO A 74 2.10 -11.40 14.18
N GLU A 75 2.40 -12.04 15.31
CA GLU A 75 2.81 -13.43 15.39
C GLU A 75 1.72 -14.34 14.81
N GLY A 76 1.67 -14.46 13.48
CA GLY A 76 0.50 -14.97 12.77
C GLY A 76 -0.75 -14.12 13.03
N TRP A 77 -1.70 -14.13 12.09
CA TRP A 77 -3.07 -13.73 12.42
C TRP A 77 -3.70 -14.85 13.26
N SER A 78 -3.30 -14.94 14.54
CA SER A 78 -4.00 -15.76 15.53
C SER A 78 -4.86 -14.82 16.38
N ILE A 79 -6.16 -15.13 16.41
CA ILE A 79 -7.24 -14.38 17.09
C ILE A 79 -6.86 -13.99 18.54
N SER A 80 -5.99 -14.75 19.19
CA SER A 80 -5.49 -14.47 20.55
C SER A 80 -4.76 -13.12 20.67
N THR A 81 -3.99 -12.74 19.65
CA THR A 81 -3.09 -11.57 19.72
C THR A 81 -3.83 -10.25 19.46
N THR A 82 -4.93 -10.29 18.69
CA THR A 82 -5.81 -9.13 18.50
C THR A 82 -6.67 -8.86 19.74
N LEU A 83 -6.98 -9.89 20.53
CA LEU A 83 -7.75 -9.81 21.78
C LEU A 83 -6.91 -9.29 22.96
N SER A 84 -5.61 -9.56 23.00
CA SER A 84 -4.73 -9.03 24.04
C SER A 84 -4.49 -7.51 23.90
N MET A 85 -4.39 -7.00 22.67
CA MET A 85 -4.23 -5.56 22.37
C MET A 85 -5.46 -4.71 22.73
N ILE A 86 -6.63 -5.32 22.94
CA ILE A 86 -7.89 -4.65 23.34
C ILE A 86 -8.20 -4.87 24.84
N GLY A 87 -7.28 -5.48 25.61
CA GLY A 87 -7.38 -5.57 27.07
C GLY A 87 -8.31 -6.67 27.59
N LEU A 88 -8.51 -7.76 26.84
CA LEU A 88 -9.42 -8.86 27.20
C LEU A 88 -8.77 -10.26 27.26
N GLY A 89 -7.45 -10.34 27.42
CA GLY A 89 -6.72 -11.62 27.51
C GLY A 89 -6.51 -12.12 28.93
N SER A 90 -7.42 -12.95 29.46
CA SER A 90 -7.11 -13.83 30.60
C SER A 90 -6.74 -15.24 30.12
N VAL A 91 -5.49 -15.61 30.37
CA VAL A 91 -4.91 -16.96 30.52
C VAL A 91 -4.89 -17.87 29.27
N ALA A 92 -3.70 -18.00 28.66
CA ALA A 92 -3.26 -19.22 27.99
C ALA A 92 -1.73 -19.43 28.20
N PRO A 93 -1.26 -20.61 28.62
CA PRO A 93 0.14 -20.87 28.91
C PRO A 93 0.89 -21.30 27.65
N GLY A 94 1.95 -20.55 27.29
CA GLY A 94 2.81 -20.88 26.16
C GLY A 94 3.55 -19.64 25.64
N ALA A 95 4.31 -18.99 26.51
CA ALA A 95 5.09 -17.81 26.15
C ALA A 95 6.23 -18.19 25.19
N LYS A 96 6.07 -17.90 23.89
CA LYS A 96 7.23 -17.62 23.04
C LYS A 96 7.78 -16.27 23.47
N THR A 97 9.10 -16.20 23.62
CA THR A 97 9.81 -14.99 24.01
C THR A 97 9.55 -13.88 22.99
N ALA A 98 8.63 -12.97 23.32
CA ALA A 98 8.36 -11.78 22.57
C ALA A 98 9.64 -10.93 22.48
N LYS A 99 9.97 -10.45 21.28
CA LYS A 99 10.99 -9.41 21.13
C LYS A 99 10.61 -8.20 22.02
N PRO A 100 11.58 -7.53 22.67
CA PRO A 100 11.29 -6.41 23.54
C PRO A 100 10.50 -5.36 22.77
N THR A 101 9.27 -5.09 23.20
CA THR A 101 8.42 -4.05 22.63
C THR A 101 9.01 -2.71 23.05
N ILE A 102 9.42 -1.89 22.09
CA ILE A 102 9.87 -0.51 22.35
C ILE A 102 8.70 0.24 23.02
N ASP A 103 9.00 1.02 24.06
CA ASP A 103 8.03 1.86 24.75
C ASP A 103 7.23 2.73 23.75
N PRO A 104 5.90 2.82 23.83
CA PRO A 104 5.08 3.53 22.84
C PRO A 104 5.50 4.98 22.60
N GLU A 105 5.94 5.70 23.64
CA GLU A 105 6.44 7.07 23.51
C GLU A 105 7.82 7.10 22.82
N ALA A 106 8.71 6.17 23.14
CA ALA A 106 9.99 6.04 22.46
C ALA A 106 9.84 5.64 20.97
N ALA A 107 8.91 4.73 20.65
CA ALA A 107 8.58 4.37 19.28
C ALA A 107 7.98 5.57 18.53
N LYS A 108 7.09 6.32 19.18
CA LYS A 108 6.52 7.56 18.65
C LYS A 108 7.61 8.59 18.33
N GLU A 109 8.59 8.78 19.22
CA GLU A 109 9.72 9.68 18.97
C GLU A 109 10.59 9.21 17.78
N MET A 110 10.84 7.91 17.68
CA MET A 110 11.59 7.32 16.55
C MET A 110 10.85 7.51 15.22
N PHE A 111 9.53 7.33 15.18
CA PHE A 111 8.72 7.60 13.98
C PHE A 111 8.60 9.08 13.67
N ALA A 112 8.51 9.94 14.68
CA ALA A 112 8.50 11.40 14.50
C ALA A 112 9.79 11.89 13.82
N ARG A 113 10.94 11.26 14.12
CA ARG A 113 12.22 11.51 13.45
C ARG A 113 12.24 11.02 12.00
N LEU A 114 11.42 10.03 11.65
CA LEU A 114 11.36 9.46 10.30
C LEU A 114 10.46 10.24 9.33
N ARG A 115 9.57 11.12 9.83
CA ARG A 115 8.59 11.94 9.08
C ARG A 115 7.92 11.21 7.91
N LEU A 116 6.62 10.93 8.02
CA LEU A 116 5.85 10.37 6.90
C LEU A 116 5.99 11.27 5.66
N ASP A 117 6.65 10.77 4.62
CA ASP A 117 6.71 11.41 3.31
C ASP A 117 5.40 11.16 2.57
N VAL A 118 4.40 12.00 2.85
CA VAL A 118 3.04 11.83 2.33
C VAL A 118 3.03 11.76 0.80
N ASP A 119 3.82 12.59 0.13
CA ASP A 119 3.91 12.64 -1.33
C ASP A 119 4.45 11.32 -1.91
N LEU A 120 5.47 10.73 -1.28
CA LEU A 120 5.98 9.42 -1.68
C LEU A 120 4.91 8.33 -1.52
N TYR A 121 4.15 8.34 -0.43
CA TYR A 121 3.08 7.37 -0.22
C TYR A 121 1.94 7.55 -1.23
N ILE A 122 1.57 8.79 -1.59
CA ILE A 122 0.62 9.09 -2.67
C ILE A 122 1.11 8.47 -3.98
N LEU A 123 2.39 8.66 -4.33
CA LEU A 123 2.96 8.07 -5.53
C LEU A 123 2.91 6.54 -5.50
N CYS A 124 3.31 5.91 -4.38
CA CYS A 124 3.28 4.45 -4.24
C CYS A 124 1.86 3.90 -4.38
N VAL A 125 0.90 4.43 -3.63
CA VAL A 125 -0.51 4.01 -3.66
C VAL A 125 -1.09 4.25 -5.06
N GLY A 126 -0.83 5.40 -5.66
CA GLY A 126 -1.28 5.72 -7.01
C GLY A 126 -0.68 4.82 -8.10
N ILE A 127 0.57 4.37 -7.95
CA ILE A 127 1.15 3.37 -8.88
C ILE A 127 0.43 2.03 -8.74
N ILE A 128 0.20 1.58 -7.51
CA ILE A 128 -0.53 0.32 -7.26
C ILE A 128 -1.95 0.41 -7.81
N LEU A 129 -2.63 1.53 -7.63
CA LEU A 129 -3.96 1.80 -8.21
C LEU A 129 -3.94 1.61 -9.72
N ARG A 130 -3.03 2.29 -10.44
CA ARG A 130 -2.94 2.19 -11.90
C ARG A 130 -2.63 0.76 -12.38
N LEU A 131 -1.78 0.04 -11.66
CA LEU A 131 -1.47 -1.35 -11.95
C LEU A 131 -2.71 -2.23 -11.79
N ILE A 132 -3.42 -2.13 -10.66
CA ILE A 132 -4.66 -2.89 -10.41
C ILE A 132 -5.75 -2.52 -11.43
N SER A 133 -5.93 -1.22 -11.73
CA SER A 133 -6.87 -0.76 -12.76
C SER A 133 -6.52 -1.31 -14.15
N HIS A 134 -5.24 -1.41 -14.48
CA HIS A 134 -4.82 -2.05 -15.73
C HIS A 134 -5.12 -3.54 -15.74
N LEU A 135 -4.68 -4.28 -14.72
CA LEU A 135 -4.92 -5.72 -14.59
C LEU A 135 -6.41 -6.07 -14.60
N SER A 136 -7.24 -5.26 -13.94
CA SER A 136 -8.69 -5.38 -13.94
C SER A 136 -9.26 -5.26 -15.36
N ARG A 137 -8.95 -4.16 -16.06
CA ARG A 137 -9.48 -3.91 -17.42
C ARG A 137 -8.98 -4.92 -18.45
N SER A 138 -7.73 -5.36 -18.34
CA SER A 138 -7.16 -6.40 -19.20
C SER A 138 -7.53 -7.82 -18.78
N ARG A 139 -8.19 -7.98 -17.63
CA ARG A 139 -8.47 -9.26 -16.97
C ARG A 139 -7.22 -10.15 -16.82
N THR A 140 -6.08 -9.51 -16.58
CA THR A 140 -4.80 -10.21 -16.44
C THR A 140 -4.64 -10.69 -15.00
N ARG A 141 -4.67 -12.02 -14.82
CA ARG A 141 -4.45 -12.66 -13.53
C ARG A 141 -2.97 -12.83 -13.24
N LEU A 142 -2.45 -12.10 -12.25
CA LEU A 142 -1.02 -12.10 -11.92
C LEU A 142 -0.72 -13.10 -10.79
N VAL A 143 0.32 -13.92 -10.98
CA VAL A 143 0.90 -14.74 -9.90
C VAL A 143 1.75 -13.82 -9.03
N TYR A 144 1.21 -13.45 -7.87
CA TYR A 144 1.82 -12.45 -6.99
C TYR A 144 1.48 -12.71 -5.51
N HIS A 145 2.21 -12.06 -4.61
CA HIS A 145 2.02 -12.11 -3.16
C HIS A 145 0.85 -11.22 -2.71
N TRP A 146 -0.35 -11.46 -3.25
CA TRP A 146 -1.54 -10.64 -3.03
C TRP A 146 -1.89 -10.43 -1.54
N ALA A 147 -1.76 -11.49 -0.74
CA ALA A 147 -1.98 -11.43 0.70
C ALA A 147 -1.10 -10.37 1.40
N GLU A 148 0.16 -10.24 1.00
CA GLU A 148 1.10 -9.26 1.56
C GLU A 148 0.78 -7.84 1.11
N LEU A 149 0.32 -7.67 -0.14
CA LEU A 149 -0.11 -6.36 -0.64
C LEU A 149 -1.30 -5.84 0.16
N PHE A 150 -2.38 -6.63 0.25
CA PHE A 150 -3.59 -6.21 0.96
C PHE A 150 -3.35 -6.03 2.46
N ARG A 151 -2.53 -6.90 3.06
CA ARG A 151 -2.05 -6.73 4.42
C ARG A 151 -1.34 -5.39 4.61
N SER A 152 -0.44 -5.02 3.70
CA SER A 152 0.30 -3.76 3.78
C SER A 152 -0.62 -2.53 3.65
N LEU A 153 -1.61 -2.57 2.75
CA LEU A 153 -2.59 -1.49 2.60
C LEU A 153 -3.45 -1.32 3.86
N LEU A 154 -3.94 -2.41 4.44
CA LEU A 154 -4.73 -2.37 5.68
C LEU A 154 -3.89 -2.00 6.91
N SER A 155 -2.62 -2.40 6.96
CA SER A 155 -1.67 -1.90 7.96
C SER A 155 -1.46 -0.39 7.85
N LEU A 156 -1.39 0.16 6.63
CA LEU A 156 -1.31 1.61 6.43
C LEU A 156 -2.57 2.32 6.95
N VAL A 157 -3.77 1.77 6.70
CA VAL A 157 -5.02 2.27 7.31
C VAL A 157 -4.92 2.30 8.84
N ARG A 158 -4.47 1.20 9.45
CA ARG A 158 -4.30 1.11 10.90
C ARG A 158 -3.28 2.14 11.43
N PHE A 159 -2.15 2.30 10.75
CA PHE A 159 -1.13 3.29 11.10
C PHE A 159 -1.70 4.71 11.08
N LEU A 160 -2.35 5.11 9.97
CA LEU A 160 -2.97 6.43 9.83
C LEU A 160 -4.05 6.66 10.90
N THR A 161 -4.84 5.63 11.23
CA THR A 161 -5.86 5.70 12.29
C THR A 161 -5.26 5.80 13.69
N THR A 162 -4.13 5.15 13.94
CA THR A 162 -3.49 5.11 15.27
C THR A 162 -2.83 6.43 15.59
N TYR A 163 -2.16 7.03 14.61
CA TYR A 163 -1.37 8.26 14.77
C TYR A 163 -2.08 9.50 14.21
N THR A 164 -3.41 9.49 14.13
CA THR A 164 -4.19 10.60 13.53
C THR A 164 -3.85 11.95 14.14
N ALA A 165 -3.63 12.03 15.46
CA ALA A 165 -3.32 13.28 16.15
C ALA A 165 -2.09 14.00 15.55
N ASP A 166 -1.08 13.23 15.14
CA ASP A 166 0.18 13.75 14.59
C ASP A 166 0.12 13.90 13.06
N LEU A 167 -0.70 13.11 12.37
CA LEU A 167 -0.71 13.01 10.90
C LEU A 167 -1.78 13.87 10.21
N LYS A 168 -2.91 14.16 10.87
CA LYS A 168 -4.07 14.80 10.24
C LYS A 168 -3.83 16.19 9.64
N ASN A 169 -2.78 16.87 10.10
CA ASN A 169 -2.44 18.23 9.66
C ASN A 169 -1.30 18.25 8.63
N LEU A 170 -0.81 17.08 8.20
CA LEU A 170 0.25 17.02 7.18
C LEU A 170 -0.29 17.45 5.82
N ASN A 171 0.57 18.12 5.03
CA ASN A 171 0.22 18.50 3.67
C ASN A 171 -0.14 17.26 2.84
N HIS A 172 -1.19 17.38 2.03
CA HIS A 172 -1.68 16.35 1.11
C HIS A 172 -2.15 15.04 1.77
N ILE A 173 -2.26 14.97 3.10
CA ILE A 173 -2.69 13.74 3.80
C ILE A 173 -4.04 13.26 3.29
N ASP A 174 -4.95 14.21 3.06
CA ASP A 174 -6.26 14.01 2.46
C ASP A 174 -6.25 13.22 1.14
N THR A 175 -5.29 13.51 0.26
CA THR A 175 -5.12 12.80 -1.01
C THR A 175 -4.68 11.36 -0.76
N LEU A 176 -3.73 11.15 0.15
CA LEU A 176 -3.28 9.80 0.53
C LEU A 176 -4.43 8.96 1.11
N LEU A 177 -5.27 9.57 1.97
CA LEU A 177 -6.42 8.90 2.59
C LEU A 177 -7.43 8.46 1.52
N ASP A 178 -7.76 9.35 0.58
CA ASP A 178 -8.68 9.06 -0.52
C ASP A 178 -8.15 7.97 -1.44
N ASP A 179 -6.89 8.10 -1.89
CA ASP A 179 -6.26 7.13 -2.80
C ASP A 179 -6.16 5.74 -2.16
N LEU A 180 -5.78 5.66 -0.88
CA LEU A 180 -5.67 4.39 -0.16
C LEU A 180 -7.01 3.69 -0.04
N VAL A 181 -8.06 4.42 0.36
CA VAL A 181 -9.40 3.85 0.50
C VAL A 181 -9.96 3.42 -0.85
N ASN A 182 -9.81 4.25 -1.87
CA ASN A 182 -10.27 3.96 -3.22
C ASN A 182 -9.54 2.77 -3.85
N LEU A 183 -8.25 2.59 -3.56
CA LEU A 183 -7.49 1.42 -3.98
C LEU A 183 -8.02 0.12 -3.37
N ILE A 184 -8.33 0.13 -2.07
CA ILE A 184 -8.89 -1.05 -1.40
C ILE A 184 -10.30 -1.34 -1.94
N ALA A 185 -11.10 -0.29 -2.15
CA ALA A 185 -12.44 -0.41 -2.72
C ALA A 185 -12.39 -1.00 -4.14
N LEU A 186 -11.53 -0.48 -5.02
CA LEU A 186 -11.31 -1.03 -6.36
C LEU A 186 -10.91 -2.51 -6.29
N SER A 187 -10.01 -2.86 -5.37
CA SER A 187 -9.54 -4.23 -5.20
C SER A 187 -10.66 -5.19 -4.79
N LEU A 188 -11.60 -4.74 -3.95
CA LEU A 188 -12.79 -5.51 -3.57
C LEU A 188 -13.79 -5.62 -4.71
N SER A 189 -13.99 -4.55 -5.48
CA SER A 189 -15.00 -4.54 -6.55
C SER A 189 -14.54 -5.28 -7.81
N ALA A 190 -13.23 -5.31 -8.09
CA ALA A 190 -12.67 -5.86 -9.31
C ALA A 190 -11.74 -7.06 -9.09
N GLY A 191 -11.64 -7.57 -7.86
CA GLY A 191 -10.70 -8.63 -7.47
C GLY A 191 -10.73 -9.86 -8.38
N GLU A 192 -11.91 -10.30 -8.80
CA GLU A 192 -12.08 -11.47 -9.68
C GLU A 192 -11.38 -11.36 -11.04
N ALA A 193 -11.17 -10.12 -11.51
CA ALA A 193 -10.57 -9.84 -12.81
C ALA A 193 -9.04 -10.01 -12.81
N PHE A 194 -8.38 -9.77 -11.67
CA PHE A 194 -6.91 -9.74 -11.59
C PHE A 194 -6.29 -10.71 -10.58
N LEU A 195 -7.07 -11.24 -9.64
CA LEU A 195 -6.59 -12.23 -8.69
C LEU A 195 -6.51 -13.62 -9.33
N LEU A 196 -5.46 -14.35 -8.99
CA LEU A 196 -5.16 -15.65 -9.61
C LEU A 196 -6.19 -16.72 -9.29
N ASN A 197 -6.68 -16.75 -8.05
CA ASN A 197 -7.57 -17.79 -7.56
C ASN A 197 -8.60 -17.21 -6.55
N PRO A 198 -9.72 -17.92 -6.33
CA PRO A 198 -10.73 -17.50 -5.35
C PRO A 198 -10.19 -17.37 -3.93
N ALA A 199 -9.19 -18.17 -3.54
CA ALA A 199 -8.61 -18.12 -2.20
C ALA A 199 -7.94 -16.76 -1.91
N ALA A 200 -7.29 -16.15 -2.89
CA ALA A 200 -6.71 -14.81 -2.76
C ALA A 200 -7.79 -13.72 -2.62
N TYR A 201 -8.98 -13.96 -3.18
CA TYR A 201 -10.11 -13.06 -3.05
C TYR A 201 -10.80 -13.23 -1.69
N ASP A 202 -11.05 -14.47 -1.27
CA ASP A 202 -11.55 -14.81 0.07
C ASP A 202 -10.65 -14.19 1.16
N ASP A 203 -9.34 -14.26 0.98
CA ASP A 203 -8.34 -13.69 1.89
C ASP A 203 -8.42 -12.15 1.99
N LEU A 204 -8.72 -11.45 0.88
CA LEU A 204 -8.97 -10.00 0.89
C LEU A 204 -10.22 -9.67 1.72
N PHE A 205 -11.34 -10.36 1.51
CA PHE A 205 -12.55 -10.15 2.30
C PHE A 205 -12.33 -10.43 3.78
N TYR A 206 -11.68 -11.56 4.09
CA TYR A 206 -11.35 -11.93 5.46
C TYR A 206 -10.58 -10.82 6.18
N LYS A 207 -9.49 -10.33 5.57
CA LYS A 207 -8.68 -9.24 6.12
C LYS A 207 -9.47 -7.94 6.30
N LEU A 208 -10.36 -7.62 5.36
CA LEU A 208 -11.21 -6.43 5.44
C LEU A 208 -12.18 -6.52 6.62
N ILE A 209 -12.89 -7.65 6.76
CA ILE A 209 -13.88 -7.89 7.82
C ILE A 209 -13.23 -7.73 9.19
N GLU A 210 -12.04 -8.31 9.39
CA GLU A 210 -11.29 -8.18 10.64
C GLU A 210 -10.75 -6.76 10.89
N THR A 211 -10.62 -5.94 9.84
CA THR A 211 -10.24 -4.52 9.98
C THR A 211 -11.47 -3.61 10.17
N GLY A 212 -12.69 -4.16 10.20
CA GLY A 212 -13.94 -3.39 10.17
C GLY A 212 -14.08 -2.30 11.25
N GLU A 213 -13.74 -2.60 12.52
CA GLU A 213 -13.81 -1.58 13.59
C GLU A 213 -12.82 -0.44 13.38
N ILE A 214 -11.65 -0.74 12.83
CA ILE A 214 -10.62 0.25 12.51
C ILE A 214 -11.07 1.11 11.35
N LEU A 215 -11.75 0.55 10.34
CA LEU A 215 -12.32 1.32 9.23
C LEU A 215 -13.36 2.34 9.72
N VAL A 216 -14.21 1.96 10.68
CA VAL A 216 -15.17 2.89 11.32
C VAL A 216 -14.43 4.00 12.06
N LYS A 217 -13.44 3.65 12.89
CA LYS A 217 -12.61 4.66 13.59
C LYS A 217 -11.86 5.55 12.61
N PHE A 218 -11.33 5.01 11.52
CA PHE A 218 -10.62 5.72 10.48
C PHE A 218 -11.52 6.75 9.78
N ARG A 219 -12.75 6.32 9.43
CA ARG A 219 -13.80 7.20 8.89
C ARG A 219 -14.04 8.38 9.81
N ASP A 220 -14.24 8.13 11.10
CA ASP A 220 -14.63 9.16 12.06
C ASP A 220 -13.45 10.09 12.37
N SER A 221 -12.23 9.54 12.47
CA SER A 221 -11.02 10.28 12.83
C SER A 221 -10.59 11.28 11.75
N TYR A 222 -10.90 11.00 10.48
CA TYR A 222 -10.57 11.85 9.33
C TYR A 222 -11.81 12.41 8.60
N GLU A 223 -13.01 12.23 9.17
CA GLU A 223 -14.29 12.62 8.57
C GLU A 223 -14.51 12.11 7.12
N LEU A 224 -13.98 10.93 6.80
CA LEU A 224 -13.93 10.40 5.42
C LEU A 224 -15.32 10.24 4.79
N GLY A 225 -16.35 10.01 5.61
CA GLY A 225 -17.73 9.89 5.12
C GLY A 225 -18.31 11.18 4.54
N LYS A 226 -17.74 12.36 4.86
CA LYS A 226 -18.13 13.65 4.29
C LYS A 226 -17.39 13.96 2.99
N ARG A 227 -16.35 13.20 2.66
CA ARG A 227 -15.47 13.46 1.52
C ARG A 227 -16.12 12.90 0.25
N PRO A 228 -16.35 13.73 -0.79
CA PRO A 228 -17.08 13.30 -1.97
C PRO A 228 -16.33 12.22 -2.75
N ASN A 229 -14.99 12.23 -2.69
CA ASN A 229 -14.12 11.34 -3.47
C ASN A 229 -13.65 10.09 -2.73
N ASN A 230 -14.17 9.83 -1.53
CA ASN A 230 -13.73 8.72 -0.70
C ASN A 230 -14.75 7.56 -0.69
N SER A 231 -14.26 6.32 -0.81
CA SER A 231 -15.11 5.11 -0.86
C SER A 231 -15.20 4.36 0.47
N ILE A 232 -14.94 5.02 1.60
CA ILE A 232 -14.94 4.36 2.92
C ILE A 232 -16.29 3.73 3.26
N GLY A 233 -17.38 4.33 2.78
CA GLY A 233 -18.73 3.79 2.94
C GLY A 233 -18.86 2.39 2.34
N THR A 234 -18.31 2.17 1.15
CA THR A 234 -18.28 0.86 0.49
C THR A 234 -17.50 -0.17 1.31
N LEU A 235 -16.36 0.21 1.87
CA LEU A 235 -15.57 -0.70 2.72
C LEU A 235 -16.35 -1.09 3.98
N ILE A 236 -16.93 -0.11 4.66
CA ILE A 236 -17.69 -0.33 5.90
C ILE A 236 -18.93 -1.19 5.62
N SER A 237 -19.69 -0.90 4.56
CA SER A 237 -20.91 -1.66 4.22
C SER A 237 -20.60 -3.13 3.93
N VAL A 238 -19.48 -3.42 3.27
CA VAL A 238 -19.03 -4.81 3.06
C VAL A 238 -18.74 -5.48 4.42
N THR A 239 -18.03 -4.79 5.33
CA THR A 239 -17.74 -5.38 6.66
C THR A 239 -18.99 -5.57 7.51
N GLU A 240 -19.97 -4.66 7.43
CA GLU A 240 -21.24 -4.76 8.15
C GLU A 240 -22.09 -5.93 7.63
N HIS A 241 -22.23 -6.07 6.30
CA HIS A 241 -22.93 -7.20 5.66
C HIS A 241 -22.40 -8.55 6.14
N TYR A 242 -21.07 -8.72 6.16
CA TYR A 242 -20.47 -9.96 6.62
C TYR A 242 -20.60 -10.18 8.13
N LYS A 243 -20.52 -9.12 8.94
CA LYS A 243 -20.78 -9.23 10.39
C LYS A 243 -22.21 -9.69 10.67
N GLU A 244 -23.19 -9.19 9.92
CA GLU A 244 -24.59 -9.61 10.03
C GLU A 244 -24.79 -11.06 9.60
N LEU A 245 -24.20 -11.50 8.49
CA LEU A 245 -24.25 -12.90 8.06
C LEU A 245 -23.62 -13.84 9.10
N LEU A 246 -22.52 -13.43 9.73
CA LEU A 246 -21.87 -14.19 10.81
C LEU A 246 -22.74 -14.24 12.09
N ALA A 247 -23.44 -13.15 12.43
CA ALA A 247 -24.37 -13.10 13.55
C ALA A 247 -25.63 -13.95 13.31
N ASN A 248 -26.16 -13.93 12.09
CA ASN A 248 -27.35 -14.70 11.71
C ASN A 248 -27.02 -16.19 11.55
N GLY A 249 -25.86 -16.54 10.99
CA GLY A 249 -25.38 -17.93 10.88
C GLY A 249 -24.99 -18.59 12.21
N SER A 250 -24.84 -17.81 13.29
CA SER A 250 -24.56 -18.30 14.64
C SER A 250 -25.80 -18.42 15.54
N GLN A 251 -26.99 -18.06 15.05
CA GLN A 251 -28.27 -18.28 15.74
C GLN A 251 -28.64 -19.77 15.77
N GLY A 252 -27.99 -20.49 16.69
CA GLY A 252 -28.20 -21.92 16.95
C GLY A 252 -27.13 -22.55 17.85
N ARG A 253 -25.96 -21.92 18.01
CA ARG A 253 -24.89 -22.42 18.89
C ARG A 253 -24.19 -21.25 19.59
N ARG A 254 -24.51 -21.06 20.88
CA ARG A 254 -23.85 -20.12 21.80
C ARG A 254 -22.37 -20.53 22.02
N GLY A 255 -21.50 -20.19 21.08
CA GLY A 255 -20.05 -20.26 21.21
C GLY A 255 -19.44 -18.95 20.74
N LYS A 256 -18.71 -18.26 21.62
CA LYS A 256 -18.24 -16.87 21.47
C LYS A 256 -17.15 -16.65 20.40
N HIS A 257 -16.85 -17.66 19.58
CA HIS A 257 -15.77 -17.61 18.60
C HIS A 257 -16.16 -18.35 17.32
N LEU A 258 -16.13 -17.64 16.21
CA LEU A 258 -16.25 -18.22 14.87
C LEU A 258 -14.87 -18.73 14.46
N THR A 259 -14.78 -20.01 14.12
CA THR A 259 -13.55 -20.65 13.65
C THR A 259 -13.25 -20.26 12.19
N ASN A 260 -11.98 -20.32 11.76
CA ASN A 260 -11.56 -20.01 10.37
C ASN A 260 -12.39 -20.73 9.29
N ILE A 261 -12.90 -21.93 9.60
CA ILE A 261 -13.74 -22.74 8.71
C ILE A 261 -15.14 -22.13 8.54
N GLN A 262 -15.70 -21.53 9.60
CA GLN A 262 -17.02 -20.89 9.58
C GLN A 262 -16.98 -19.59 8.77
N VAL A 263 -15.89 -18.84 8.88
CA VAL A 263 -15.72 -17.59 8.10
C VAL A 263 -15.59 -17.89 6.61
N ALA A 264 -14.84 -18.93 6.21
CA ALA A 264 -14.71 -19.33 4.81
C ALA A 264 -16.05 -19.74 4.16
N GLY A 265 -16.93 -20.42 4.91
CA GLY A 265 -18.27 -20.78 4.43
C GLY A 265 -19.19 -19.57 4.26
N VAL A 266 -19.14 -18.63 5.21
CA VAL A 266 -19.93 -17.39 5.17
C VAL A 266 -19.44 -16.43 4.09
N ILE A 267 -18.13 -16.39 3.81
CA ILE A 267 -17.56 -15.59 2.70
C ILE A 267 -18.23 -15.96 1.36
N LYS A 268 -18.36 -17.26 1.10
CA LYS A 268 -19.01 -17.76 -0.13
C LYS A 268 -20.49 -17.40 -0.22
N GLN A 269 -21.24 -17.53 0.88
CA GLN A 269 -22.65 -17.10 0.93
C GLN A 269 -22.79 -15.57 0.77
N GLY A 270 -21.81 -14.83 1.27
CA GLY A 270 -21.76 -13.38 1.09
C GLY A 270 -21.61 -12.97 -0.36
N TYR A 271 -20.86 -13.70 -1.19
CA TYR A 271 -20.74 -13.38 -2.62
C TYR A 271 -22.08 -13.37 -3.36
N GLU A 272 -23.01 -14.23 -2.97
CA GLU A 272 -24.33 -14.31 -3.60
C GLU A 272 -25.27 -13.19 -3.16
N THR A 273 -25.01 -12.59 -1.99
CA THR A 273 -25.91 -11.62 -1.33
C THR A 273 -25.35 -10.19 -1.30
N LEU A 274 -24.05 -10.03 -1.53
CA LEU A 274 -23.36 -8.75 -1.47
C LEU A 274 -23.42 -8.05 -2.83
N SER A 275 -24.10 -6.89 -2.85
CA SER A 275 -23.98 -5.94 -3.96
C SER A 275 -22.92 -4.90 -3.62
N ILE A 276 -21.71 -5.05 -4.18
CA ILE A 276 -20.66 -4.04 -4.02
C ILE A 276 -20.98 -2.87 -4.95
N GLN A 277 -21.67 -1.87 -4.41
CA GLN A 277 -21.84 -0.59 -5.09
C GLN A 277 -20.53 0.21 -4.97
N ALA A 278 -19.58 -0.12 -5.83
CA ALA A 278 -18.36 0.65 -5.99
C ALA A 278 -18.71 2.01 -6.58
N LYS A 279 -18.05 3.07 -6.12
CA LYS A 279 -18.16 4.37 -6.77
C LYS A 279 -17.71 4.26 -8.23
N GLU A 280 -18.46 4.84 -9.16
CA GLU A 280 -18.04 4.86 -10.57
C GLU A 280 -16.72 5.62 -10.74
N GLY A 281 -15.84 5.11 -11.60
CA GLY A 281 -14.56 5.75 -11.93
C GLY A 281 -13.42 5.50 -10.95
N LEU A 282 -13.52 4.50 -10.06
CA LEU A 282 -12.40 4.10 -9.18
C LEU A 282 -11.16 3.60 -9.93
N ASP A 283 -11.34 3.13 -11.16
CA ASP A 283 -10.26 2.73 -12.06
C ASP A 283 -9.76 3.89 -12.94
N GLY A 284 -10.34 5.09 -12.76
CA GLY A 284 -9.94 6.32 -13.42
C GLY A 284 -8.84 7.03 -12.64
N TRP A 285 -7.88 7.59 -13.38
CA TRP A 285 -6.88 8.47 -12.81
C TRP A 285 -6.58 9.59 -13.79
N GLU A 286 -6.10 10.72 -13.27
CA GLU A 286 -5.59 11.78 -14.11
C GLU A 286 -4.35 11.29 -14.85
N LYS A 287 -4.46 11.20 -16.18
CA LYS A 287 -3.33 10.87 -17.02
C LYS A 287 -2.25 11.93 -16.79
N TYR A 288 -1.02 11.48 -16.59
CA TYR A 288 0.14 12.35 -16.46
C TYR A 288 0.15 13.40 -17.58
N ARG A 289 0.18 14.67 -17.16
CA ARG A 289 0.36 15.83 -18.02
C ARG A 289 1.64 16.52 -17.61
N GLU A 290 2.63 16.45 -18.47
CA GLU A 290 3.94 17.04 -18.21
C GLU A 290 3.87 18.55 -17.96
N ALA A 291 2.93 19.24 -18.61
CA ALA A 291 2.75 20.68 -18.43
C ALA A 291 2.52 21.05 -16.95
N ASP A 292 1.79 20.20 -16.23
CA ASP A 292 1.43 20.41 -14.83
C ASP A 292 2.64 20.15 -13.91
N GLU A 293 3.51 19.22 -14.30
CA GLU A 293 4.70 18.81 -13.54
C GLU A 293 5.99 19.55 -13.95
N ARG A 294 5.94 20.42 -14.95
CA ARG A 294 7.13 21.06 -15.56
C ARG A 294 8.01 21.78 -14.55
N VAL A 295 7.40 22.50 -13.61
CA VAL A 295 8.13 23.26 -12.58
C VAL A 295 8.82 22.32 -11.60
N PHE A 296 8.15 21.26 -11.20
CA PHE A 296 8.67 20.24 -10.30
C PHE A 296 9.83 19.47 -10.94
N LEU A 297 9.65 18.96 -12.15
CA LEU A 297 10.70 18.26 -12.90
C LEU A 297 11.94 19.12 -13.11
N LYS A 298 11.76 20.42 -13.37
CA LYS A 298 12.87 21.37 -13.50
C LYS A 298 13.64 21.55 -12.18
N LYS A 299 12.94 21.56 -11.04
CA LYS A 299 13.59 21.60 -9.71
C LYS A 299 14.39 20.32 -9.46
N ILE A 300 13.83 19.15 -9.73
CA ILE A 300 14.54 17.88 -9.53
C ILE A 300 15.76 17.78 -10.46
N ALA A 301 15.61 18.11 -11.74
CA ALA A 301 16.73 18.07 -12.68
C ALA A 301 17.89 18.98 -12.22
N ARG A 302 17.58 20.17 -11.67
CA ARG A 302 18.59 21.07 -11.09
C ARG A 302 19.27 20.48 -9.86
N ALA A 303 18.50 19.86 -8.96
CA ALA A 303 19.04 19.20 -7.78
C ALA A 303 19.99 18.06 -8.17
N ALA A 304 19.54 17.14 -9.02
CA ALA A 304 20.36 16.03 -9.49
C ALA A 304 21.65 16.50 -10.21
N VAL A 305 21.59 17.57 -11.00
CA VAL A 305 22.78 18.17 -11.62
C VAL A 305 23.73 18.77 -10.58
N ALA A 306 23.20 19.38 -9.52
CA ALA A 306 24.03 19.89 -8.43
C ALA A 306 24.72 18.75 -7.68
N ASP A 307 24.00 17.67 -7.35
CA ASP A 307 24.53 16.50 -6.65
C ASP A 307 25.64 15.81 -7.46
N VAL A 308 25.45 15.67 -8.77
CA VAL A 308 26.47 15.11 -9.66
C VAL A 308 27.70 16.03 -9.74
N LYS A 309 27.53 17.36 -9.74
CA LYS A 309 28.67 18.29 -9.71
C LYS A 309 29.48 18.15 -8.44
N THR A 310 28.84 17.99 -7.28
CA THR A 310 29.56 17.75 -6.02
C THR A 310 30.33 16.43 -6.05
N LEU A 311 29.72 15.36 -6.57
CA LEU A 311 30.38 14.05 -6.70
C LEU A 311 31.61 14.06 -7.63
N LEU A 312 31.64 14.96 -8.62
CA LEU A 312 32.76 15.12 -9.56
C LEU A 312 33.87 16.03 -9.03
N VAL A 313 33.60 16.85 -8.02
CA VAL A 313 34.60 17.74 -7.38
C VAL A 313 35.29 17.04 -6.21
N ASP A 314 34.57 16.13 -5.52
CA ASP A 314 35.04 15.43 -4.33
C ASP A 314 35.65 14.03 -4.62
N GLY A 315 35.76 13.62 -5.89
CA GLY A 315 36.32 12.34 -6.33
C GLY A 315 37.52 12.50 -7.26
#